data_AF-A0A9E1FX49-F1
#
_entry.id   AF-A0A9E1FX49-F1
#
_cell.length_a   1.000
_cell.length_b   1.000
_cell.length_c   1.000
_cell.angle_alpha   90.00
_cell.angle_beta   90.00
_cell.angle_gamma   90.00
#
_symmetry.space_group_name_H-M   'P 1'
#
loop_
_entity.id
_entity.type
_entity.pdbx_description
1 polymer ?
#
loop_
_entity_poly.entity_id
_entity_poly.type
_entity_poly.pdbx_seq_one_letter_code
_entity_poly.pdbx_strand_id
1 'polypeptide(L)'
;MSQPVRSVDELTGLLPRLLSAGTAQGESGAALFCRSSGEAVLSHILYITGRVPEDAAELGRFGRLTILSCGADAPEAIAFDAEHYAEQLSELEI
;
A
#
# COMPACT_ATOMS: atom_id res chain seq x y z
N MET A 1 -13.89 3.73 13.55
CA MET A 1 -13.28 5.03 13.23
C MET A 1 -11.82 4.77 12.93
N SER A 2 -11.44 4.68 11.65
CA SER A 2 -10.04 4.50 11.25
C SER A 2 -9.35 5.87 11.33
N GLN A 3 -8.34 6.02 12.20
CA GLN A 3 -7.56 7.25 12.25
C GLN A 3 -6.56 7.27 11.08
N PRO A 4 -6.39 8.40 10.39
CA PRO A 4 -5.39 8.52 9.34
C PRO A 4 -4.00 8.48 9.96
N VAL A 5 -3.10 7.75 9.32
CA VAL A 5 -1.66 7.76 9.63
C VAL A 5 -1.12 9.14 9.24
N ARG A 6 -0.46 9.82 10.17
CA ARG A 6 -0.01 11.22 9.99
C ARG A 6 1.47 11.38 9.67
N SER A 7 2.26 10.33 9.86
CA SER A 7 3.70 10.34 9.58
C SER A 7 4.21 8.96 9.15
N VAL A 8 5.41 8.94 8.57
CA VAL A 8 6.12 7.69 8.23
C VAL A 8 6.46 6.90 9.50
N ASP A 9 6.78 7.55 10.62
CA ASP A 9 7.04 6.87 11.89
C ASP A 9 5.82 6.10 12.41
N GLU A 10 4.63 6.70 12.29
CA GLU A 10 3.37 6.03 12.63
C GLU A 10 3.11 4.84 11.68
N LEU A 11 3.40 4.99 10.38
CA LEU A 11 3.30 3.88 9.43
C LEU A 11 4.24 2.73 9.80
N THR A 12 5.50 3.02 10.07
CA THR A 12 6.53 2.06 10.51
C THR A 12 6.08 1.30 11.74
N GLY A 13 5.47 1.99 12.73
CA GLY A 13 4.93 1.34 13.93
C GLY A 13 3.72 0.43 13.66
N LEU A 14 2.94 0.69 12.60
CA LEU A 14 1.75 -0.09 12.24
C LEU A 14 2.08 -1.27 11.30
N LEU A 15 3.15 -1.17 10.52
CA LEU A 15 3.50 -2.16 9.50
C LEU A 15 3.61 -3.60 10.00
N PRO A 16 4.27 -3.92 11.14
CA PRO A 16 4.31 -5.28 11.64
C PRO A 16 2.94 -5.93 11.78
N ARG A 17 1.96 -5.15 12.25
CA ARG A 17 0.59 -5.64 12.45
C ARG A 17 -0.12 -5.84 11.11
N LEU A 18 0.08 -4.93 10.16
CA LEU A 18 -0.50 -5.03 8.82
C LEU A 18 0.08 -6.21 8.05
N LEU A 19 1.39 -6.44 8.13
CA LEU A 19 2.10 -7.53 7.47
C LEU A 19 1.76 -8.90 8.10
N SER A 20 1.49 -8.94 9.41
CA SER A 20 1.00 -10.15 10.09
C SER A 20 -0.48 -10.44 9.86
N ALA A 21 -1.24 -9.52 9.27
CA ALA A 21 -2.67 -9.69 9.08
C ALA A 21 -2.92 -10.82 8.07
N GLY A 22 -3.77 -11.77 8.44
CA GLY A 22 -4.15 -12.87 7.55
C GLY A 22 -4.89 -12.37 6.32
N THR A 23 -4.81 -13.13 5.23
CA THR A 23 -5.57 -12.85 4.01
C THR A 23 -7.06 -12.94 4.31
N ALA A 24 -7.79 -11.84 4.12
CA ALA A 24 -9.25 -11.87 4.14
C ALA A 24 -9.78 -12.37 2.79
N GLN A 25 -10.87 -13.14 2.81
CA GLN A 25 -11.62 -13.43 1.59
C GLN A 25 -12.51 -12.24 1.24
N GLY A 26 -12.53 -11.86 -0.04
CA GLY A 26 -13.33 -10.73 -0.53
C GLY A 26 -12.57 -9.88 -1.54
N GLU A 27 -13.08 -8.68 -1.76
CA GLU A 27 -12.45 -7.68 -2.64
C GLU A 27 -11.12 -7.18 -2.09
N SER A 28 -10.21 -6.81 -3.00
CA SER A 28 -8.94 -6.20 -2.64
C SER A 28 -9.16 -4.84 -1.97
N GLY A 29 -8.20 -4.40 -1.17
CA GLY A 29 -8.22 -3.03 -0.63
C GLY A 29 -8.26 -1.96 -1.75
N ALA A 30 -7.66 -2.26 -2.91
CA ALA A 30 -7.69 -1.38 -4.08
C ALA A 30 -9.11 -1.24 -4.66
N ALA A 31 -9.80 -2.36 -4.92
CA ALA A 31 -11.19 -2.39 -5.36
C ALA A 31 -12.11 -1.60 -4.44
N LEU A 32 -11.98 -1.84 -3.13
CA LEU A 32 -12.78 -1.17 -2.11
C LEU A 32 -12.54 0.34 -2.11
N PHE A 33 -11.27 0.77 -2.20
CA PHE A 33 -10.91 2.18 -2.29
C PHE A 33 -11.50 2.81 -3.56
N CYS A 34 -11.28 2.21 -4.73
CA CYS A 34 -11.80 2.71 -6.01
C CYS A 34 -13.31 2.94 -6.00
N ARG A 35 -14.06 2.07 -5.31
CA ARG A 35 -15.52 2.22 -5.15
C ARG A 35 -15.92 3.33 -4.18
N SER A 36 -15.16 3.56 -3.11
CA SER A 36 -15.53 4.51 -2.06
C SER A 36 -15.00 5.94 -2.28
N SER A 37 -13.92 6.09 -3.05
CA SER A 37 -13.13 7.33 -3.06
C SER A 37 -13.71 8.45 -3.94
N GLY A 38 -14.70 8.18 -4.79
CA GLY A 38 -15.34 9.20 -5.63
C GLY A 38 -14.34 9.92 -6.55
N GLU A 39 -14.31 11.26 -6.53
CA GLU A 39 -13.38 12.11 -7.30
C GLU A 39 -12.15 12.58 -6.48
N ALA A 40 -11.79 11.90 -5.39
CA ALA A 40 -10.69 12.33 -4.53
C ALA A 40 -9.34 12.34 -5.29
N VAL A 41 -8.68 13.49 -5.33
CA VAL A 41 -7.30 13.61 -5.83
C VAL A 41 -6.35 13.60 -4.65
N LEU A 42 -5.52 12.56 -4.59
CA LEU A 42 -4.43 12.38 -3.64
C LEU A 42 -3.11 12.79 -4.29
N SER A 43 -2.20 13.37 -3.51
CA SER A 43 -0.85 13.67 -3.99
C SER A 43 -0.07 12.38 -4.28
N HIS A 44 -0.16 11.41 -3.36
CA HIS A 44 0.53 10.14 -3.45
C HIS A 44 -0.26 9.03 -2.77
N ILE A 45 -0.14 7.82 -3.31
CA ILE A 45 -0.75 6.59 -2.78
C ILE A 45 0.35 5.56 -2.61
N LEU A 46 0.52 5.09 -1.38
CA LEU A 46 1.39 3.97 -1.05
C LEU A 46 0.54 2.72 -0.87
N TYR A 47 0.68 1.74 -1.77
CA TYR A 47 -0.07 0.50 -1.72
C TYR A 47 0.84 -0.68 -1.34
N ILE A 48 0.64 -1.24 -0.15
CA ILE A 48 1.49 -2.29 0.43
C ILE A 48 0.75 -3.62 0.38
N THR A 49 1.32 -4.62 -0.29
CA THR A 49 0.64 -5.91 -0.49
C THR A 49 1.58 -7.11 -0.60
N GLY A 50 1.17 -8.27 -0.09
CA GLY A 50 1.89 -9.53 -0.31
C GLY A 50 1.73 -10.11 -1.72
N ARG A 51 0.75 -9.63 -2.50
CA ARG A 51 0.56 -9.95 -3.92
C ARG A 51 -0.13 -8.79 -4.58
N VAL A 52 0.42 -8.27 -5.68
CA VAL A 52 -0.21 -7.18 -6.43
C VAL A 52 -1.49 -7.71 -7.10
N PRO A 53 -2.69 -7.19 -6.74
CA PRO A 53 -3.91 -7.55 -7.42
C PRO A 53 -3.97 -6.84 -8.79
N GLU A 54 -4.65 -7.45 -9.77
CA GLU A 54 -4.75 -6.94 -11.15
C GLU A 54 -5.30 -5.51 -11.22
N ASP A 55 -6.12 -5.10 -10.26
CA ASP A 55 -6.77 -3.80 -10.19
C ASP A 55 -5.97 -2.73 -9.42
N ALA A 56 -4.78 -3.05 -8.88
CA ALA A 56 -3.99 -2.10 -8.12
C ALA A 56 -3.58 -0.87 -8.94
N ALA A 57 -3.31 -1.05 -10.24
CA ALA A 57 -2.94 0.03 -11.15
C ALA A 57 -4.03 1.11 -11.25
N GLU A 58 -5.29 0.75 -11.03
CA GLU A 58 -6.41 1.70 -11.06
C GLU A 58 -6.31 2.75 -9.96
N LEU A 59 -5.58 2.48 -8.87
CA LEU A 59 -5.31 3.48 -7.84
C LEU A 59 -4.56 4.70 -8.40
N GLY A 60 -3.77 4.53 -9.47
CA GLY A 60 -3.06 5.61 -10.15
C GLY A 60 -3.98 6.69 -10.72
N ARG A 61 -5.28 6.42 -10.90
CA ARG A 61 -6.25 7.45 -11.33
C ARG A 61 -6.45 8.55 -10.28
N PHE A 62 -6.16 8.25 -9.01
CA PHE A 62 -6.38 9.16 -7.90
C PHE A 62 -5.12 9.94 -7.50
N GLY A 63 -3.94 9.60 -8.03
CA GLY A 63 -2.68 10.24 -7.64
C GLY A 63 -1.46 9.44 -8.08
N ARG A 64 -0.25 9.91 -7.72
CA ARG A 64 0.97 9.13 -7.98
C ARG A 64 0.95 7.85 -7.13
N LEU A 65 1.01 6.70 -7.78
CA LEU A 65 0.94 5.39 -7.13
C LEU A 65 2.35 4.80 -6.99
N THR A 66 2.68 4.39 -5.77
CA THR A 66 3.85 3.57 -5.45
C THR A 66 3.36 2.25 -4.84
N ILE A 67 3.63 1.14 -5.51
CA ILE A 67 3.27 -0.20 -5.03
C ILE A 67 4.50 -0.81 -4.37
N LEU A 68 4.36 -1.21 -3.11
CA LEU A 68 5.35 -1.97 -2.36
C LEU A 68 4.86 -3.41 -2.23
N SER A 69 5.64 -4.39 -2.73
CA SER A 69 5.23 -5.80 -2.65
C SER A 69 6.15 -6.66 -1.81
N CYS A 70 5.58 -7.36 -0.84
CA CYS A 70 6.28 -8.34 0.00
C CYS A 70 6.34 -9.76 -0.59
N GLY A 71 5.93 -9.94 -1.85
CA GLY A 71 5.83 -11.24 -2.51
C GLY A 71 6.34 -11.22 -3.94
N ALA A 72 5.84 -12.17 -4.75
CA ALA A 72 6.36 -12.43 -6.10
C ALA A 72 6.43 -11.18 -6.98
N ASP A 73 7.52 -11.09 -7.75
CA ASP A 73 7.86 -9.97 -8.62
C ASP A 73 6.69 -9.54 -9.51
N ALA A 74 6.09 -8.40 -9.18
CA ALA A 74 5.27 -7.64 -10.11
C ALA A 74 6.18 -6.57 -10.73
N PRO A 75 6.31 -6.48 -12.07
CA PRO A 75 7.19 -5.52 -12.74
C PRO A 75 6.97 -4.06 -12.32
N GLU A 76 5.72 -3.73 -11.96
CA GLU A 76 5.28 -2.41 -11.54
C GLU A 76 5.43 -2.13 -10.03
N ALA A 77 5.87 -3.11 -9.24
CA ALA A 77 6.05 -2.95 -7.79
C ALA A 77 7.52 -2.86 -7.38
N ILE A 78 7.77 -2.06 -6.36
CA ILE A 78 9.04 -2.03 -5.64
C ILE A 78 9.06 -3.21 -4.69
N ALA A 79 10.11 -4.02 -4.76
CA ALA A 79 10.33 -5.11 -3.81
C ALA A 79 10.43 -4.56 -2.38
N PHE A 80 9.62 -5.10 -1.49
CA PHE A 80 9.49 -4.63 -0.12
C PHE A 80 9.64 -5.77 0.86
N ASP A 81 10.72 -5.77 1.61
CA ASP A 81 11.06 -6.80 2.56
C ASP A 81 10.31 -6.57 3.88
N ALA A 82 9.46 -7.52 4.25
CA ALA A 82 8.71 -7.49 5.49
C ALA A 82 9.60 -7.57 6.75
N GLU A 83 10.86 -8.00 6.63
CA GLU A 83 11.84 -8.03 7.71
C GLU A 83 12.66 -6.73 7.80
N HIS A 84 12.88 -6.04 6.67
CA HIS A 84 13.73 -4.84 6.57
C HIS A 84 12.97 -3.57 6.14
N TYR A 85 11.65 -3.54 6.31
CA TYR A 85 10.78 -2.47 5.80
C TYR A 85 11.14 -1.05 6.29
N ALA A 86 11.67 -0.91 7.51
CA ALA A 86 11.92 0.40 8.10
C ALA A 86 13.01 1.17 7.34
N GLU A 87 14.08 0.49 6.93
CA GLU A 87 15.16 1.07 6.13
C GLU A 87 14.65 1.41 4.73
N GLN A 88 13.95 0.47 4.09
CA GLN A 88 13.39 0.67 2.75
C GLN A 88 12.39 1.83 2.70
N LEU A 89 11.54 1.99 3.72
CA LEU A 89 10.63 3.13 3.81
C LEU A 89 11.36 4.47 3.96
N SER A 90 12.49 4.48 4.66
CA SER A 90 13.28 5.71 4.86
C SER A 90 13.94 6.22 3.58
N GLU A 91 14.17 5.32 2.62
CA GLU A 91 14.76 5.62 1.31
C GLU A 91 13.72 5.99 0.24
N LEU A 92 12.42 5.84 0.53
CA LEU A 92 11.37 6.16 -0.44
C LEU A 92 11.26 7.67 -0.65
N GLU A 93 11.50 8.10 -1.89
CA GLU A 93 11.21 9.46 -2.34
C GLU A 93 9.75 9.57 -2.79
N ILE A 94 8.90 10.13 -1.90
CA ILE A 94 7.45 10.32 -2.06
C ILE A 94 7.09 11.80 -2.28
#